data_AF-A0A1E3Y4A4-F1
#
_entry.id   AF-A0A1E3Y4A4-F1
#
_cell.length_a   1.000
_cell.length_b   1.000
_cell.length_c   1.000
_cell.angle_alpha   90.00
_cell.angle_beta   90.00
_cell.angle_gamma   90.00
#
_symmetry.space_group_name_H-M   'P 1'
#
loop_
_entity.id
_entity.type
_entity.pdbx_description
1 polymer ?
#
loop_
_entity_poly.entity_id
_entity_poly.type
_entity_poly.pdbx_seq_one_letter_code
_entity_poly.pdbx_strand_id
1 'polypeptide(L)'
;MVVAVVTAACGTVPAVPHADGSAPVAVTVAPVVRVSRPAVIEAGGTLHGQRAVVVASRVMGPVVAVPVMAGDRVRAGQVLVQIDDAAAAADVRSAAAARVAADRQYARAQAEASAAASAATLARATHARIAALAARRSATAQELDAALAALDAAEAQVAAADAGVAAADAARTRAVAGGDGARAVAAWARVTAPFAGLVTETFVEPGAMAAPGSALVRVEDTAAFEVDVRLDESRAHWARPGDTVTVLVDAAGGIDERQGRITEVGRAAGVDTRAVTVTVTLETADGLRSGMFARVRLPGPAREAIVVPPSAVVRRGQLTSVFVVEGTTARMRLVRVAAADATGIEIVAGLAEGEQIVVSPAATLRDGGDVHVSAQEATGEAPIVRGDRS
;
A
#
# COMPACT_ATOMS: atom_id res chain seq x y z
N MET A 1 -26.59 61.19 67.79
CA MET A 1 -27.75 60.29 67.97
C MET A 1 -27.21 58.87 67.91
N VAL A 2 -26.42 58.40 68.90
CA VAL A 2 -26.85 57.77 70.16
C VAL A 2 -28.01 56.80 69.98
N VAL A 3 -27.71 55.51 69.81
CA VAL A 3 -28.38 54.39 70.50
C VAL A 3 -27.34 53.30 70.71
N ALA A 4 -27.09 53.01 71.98
CA ALA A 4 -26.31 51.89 72.48
C ALA A 4 -27.25 50.70 72.72
N VAL A 5 -26.83 49.48 72.37
CA VAL A 5 -27.37 48.25 72.96
C VAL A 5 -26.20 47.30 73.21
N VAL A 6 -25.98 47.03 74.50
CA VAL A 6 -25.06 46.04 75.04
C VAL A 6 -25.85 44.76 75.27
N THR A 7 -25.42 43.64 74.72
CA THR A 7 -25.70 42.33 75.29
C THR A 7 -24.44 41.46 75.22
N ALA A 8 -23.84 41.27 76.39
CA ALA A 8 -22.80 40.29 76.62
C ALA A 8 -23.44 38.89 76.71
N ALA A 9 -22.93 37.94 75.93
CA ALA A 9 -23.18 36.51 76.14
C ALA A 9 -21.85 35.77 75.93
N CYS A 10 -21.11 35.59 77.02
CA CYS A 10 -19.99 34.66 77.08
C CYS A 10 -20.56 33.23 77.06
N GLY A 11 -20.45 32.57 75.91
CA GLY A 11 -20.57 31.11 75.81
C GLY A 11 -19.17 30.52 75.66
N THR A 12 -18.59 30.04 76.75
CA THR A 12 -17.36 29.25 76.75
C THR A 12 -17.67 27.88 76.13
N VAL A 13 -17.25 27.68 74.89
CA VAL A 13 -17.27 26.38 74.22
C VAL A 13 -16.14 25.54 74.83
N PRO A 14 -16.41 24.40 75.49
CA PRO A 14 -15.33 23.51 75.90
C PRO A 14 -14.72 22.87 74.66
N ALA A 15 -13.41 23.05 74.49
CA ALA A 15 -12.62 22.28 73.54
C ALA A 15 -12.68 20.81 73.94
N VAL A 16 -13.29 19.99 73.09
CA VAL A 16 -13.25 18.53 73.21
C VAL A 16 -11.84 18.10 72.79
N PRO A 17 -11.03 17.49 73.67
CA PRO A 17 -9.79 16.85 73.23
C PRO A 17 -10.18 15.55 72.53
N HIS A 18 -10.00 15.47 71.22
CA HIS A 18 -9.99 14.18 70.51
C HIS A 18 -8.63 13.53 70.76
N ALA A 19 -8.49 12.94 71.94
CA ALA A 19 -7.50 11.90 72.18
C ALA A 19 -8.19 10.56 71.88
N ASP A 20 -8.43 10.28 70.60
CA ASP A 20 -8.68 8.91 70.17
C ASP A 20 -7.32 8.26 69.94
N GLY A 21 -6.80 7.65 71.01
CA GLY A 21 -5.76 6.63 70.92
C GLY A 21 -6.30 5.38 70.23
N SER A 22 -6.60 5.50 68.93
CA SER A 22 -6.72 4.34 68.06
C SER A 22 -5.35 3.67 68.03
N ALA A 23 -5.27 2.41 68.42
CA ALA A 23 -4.03 1.64 68.25
C ALA A 23 -3.53 1.81 66.80
N PRO A 24 -2.23 2.11 66.59
CA PRO A 24 -1.72 2.41 65.26
C PRO A 24 -1.97 1.19 64.35
N VAL A 25 -2.60 1.46 63.20
CA VAL A 25 -2.94 0.39 62.26
C VAL A 25 -1.65 -0.05 61.56
N ALA A 26 -1.34 -1.35 61.61
CA ALA A 26 -0.21 -1.89 60.88
C ALA A 26 -0.47 -1.81 59.38
N VAL A 27 0.40 -1.13 58.64
CA VAL A 27 0.26 -0.94 57.20
C VAL A 27 1.53 -1.35 56.46
N THR A 28 1.35 -1.99 55.31
CA THR A 28 2.43 -2.21 54.34
C THR A 28 2.53 -1.00 53.43
N VAL A 29 3.72 -0.47 53.24
CA VAL A 29 3.95 0.69 52.37
C VAL A 29 4.73 0.30 51.12
N ALA A 30 4.46 1.00 50.01
CA ALA A 30 5.27 0.94 48.80
C ALA A 30 5.68 2.36 48.40
N PRO A 31 6.93 2.56 47.94
CA PRO A 31 7.34 3.85 47.41
C PRO A 31 6.67 4.13 46.06
N VAL A 32 6.26 5.38 45.85
CA VAL A 32 5.80 5.87 44.57
C VAL A 32 7.00 6.07 43.66
N VAL A 33 7.13 5.22 42.65
CA VAL A 33 8.20 5.30 41.65
C VAL A 33 7.62 5.73 40.30
N ARG A 34 8.41 6.51 39.55
CA ARG A 34 8.15 6.74 38.14
C ARG A 34 8.60 5.53 37.36
N VAL A 35 7.70 5.00 36.54
CA VAL A 35 8.01 3.89 35.64
C VAL A 35 7.94 4.43 34.21
N SER A 36 8.93 4.08 33.40
CA SER A 36 8.96 4.42 31.99
C SER A 36 7.89 3.59 31.27
N ARG A 37 6.89 4.25 30.67
CA ARG A 37 5.83 3.62 29.88
C ARG A 37 5.97 3.99 28.41
N PRO A 38 5.80 3.03 27.48
CA PRO A 38 5.73 3.36 26.06
C PRO A 38 4.51 4.25 25.82
N ALA A 39 4.71 5.45 25.28
CA ALA A 39 3.60 6.24 24.78
C ALA A 39 3.11 5.66 23.46
N VAL A 40 1.81 5.82 23.18
CA VAL A 40 1.20 5.45 21.91
C VAL A 40 0.79 6.72 21.20
N ILE A 41 1.18 6.87 19.94
CA ILE A 41 0.74 7.96 19.08
C ILE A 41 -0.42 7.43 18.25
N GLU A 42 -1.61 7.99 18.42
CA GLU A 42 -2.73 7.71 17.55
C GLU A 42 -2.73 8.70 16.38
N ALA A 43 -2.81 8.17 15.17
CA ALA A 43 -2.93 8.98 13.97
C ALA A 43 -3.97 8.39 13.03
N GLY A 44 -4.83 9.26 12.50
CA GLY A 44 -5.94 8.90 11.63
C GLY A 44 -5.52 8.79 10.17
N GLY A 45 -6.16 7.87 9.45
CA GLY A 45 -5.96 7.62 8.03
C GLY A 45 -7.19 6.99 7.39
N THR A 46 -7.14 6.83 6.07
CA THR A 46 -8.20 6.20 5.29
C THR A 46 -7.70 4.91 4.66
N LEU A 47 -8.52 3.87 4.73
CA LEU A 47 -8.26 2.59 4.07
C LEU A 47 -8.42 2.74 2.56
N HIS A 48 -7.52 2.11 1.83
CA HIS A 48 -7.62 1.89 0.40
C HIS A 48 -7.01 0.54 0.07
N GLY A 49 -7.44 -0.07 -1.04
CA GLY A 49 -6.81 -1.26 -1.56
C GLY A 49 -5.39 -0.94 -2.01
N GLN A 50 -4.48 -1.91 -1.89
CA GLN A 50 -3.07 -1.74 -2.24
C GLN A 50 -2.85 -1.25 -3.68
N ARG A 51 -3.77 -1.58 -4.59
CA ARG A 51 -3.72 -1.13 -5.98
C ARG A 51 -5.09 -0.63 -6.41
N ALA A 52 -5.18 0.63 -6.81
CA ALA A 52 -6.36 1.18 -7.46
C ALA A 52 -5.96 1.75 -8.81
N VAL A 53 -6.62 1.31 -9.89
CA VAL A 53 -6.36 1.81 -11.24
C VAL A 53 -7.66 2.18 -11.93
N VAL A 54 -7.66 3.37 -12.53
CA VAL A 54 -8.70 3.78 -13.47
C VAL A 54 -8.28 3.29 -14.85
N VAL A 55 -8.98 2.29 -15.37
CA VAL A 55 -8.78 1.78 -16.72
C VAL A 55 -9.41 2.75 -17.69
N ALA A 56 -8.58 3.34 -18.55
CA ALA A 56 -9.00 4.31 -19.55
C ALA A 56 -8.99 3.71 -20.96
N SER A 57 -9.77 4.31 -21.87
CA SER A 57 -9.74 3.90 -23.26
C SER A 57 -8.42 4.29 -23.93
N ARG A 58 -7.96 3.46 -24.87
CA ARG A 58 -6.82 3.75 -25.76
C ARG A 58 -7.25 4.02 -27.20
N VAL A 59 -8.53 3.79 -27.51
CA VAL A 59 -9.12 3.95 -28.84
C VAL A 59 -10.36 4.82 -28.78
N MET A 60 -10.72 5.39 -29.92
CA MET A 60 -11.99 6.06 -30.09
C MET A 60 -13.04 5.08 -30.65
N GLY A 61 -14.26 5.15 -30.13
CA GLY A 61 -15.37 4.34 -30.65
C GLY A 61 -16.56 4.29 -29.68
N PRO A 62 -17.75 3.95 -30.17
CA PRO A 62 -18.91 3.75 -29.31
C PRO A 62 -18.72 2.50 -28.45
N VAL A 63 -19.13 2.57 -27.19
CA VAL A 63 -19.13 1.43 -26.29
C VAL A 63 -20.30 0.51 -26.63
N VAL A 64 -20.01 -0.73 -26.98
CA VAL A 64 -21.01 -1.75 -27.33
C VAL A 64 -21.57 -2.39 -26.08
N ALA A 65 -20.71 -2.73 -25.12
CA ALA A 65 -21.11 -3.41 -23.91
C ALA A 65 -20.18 -3.10 -22.73
N VAL A 66 -20.76 -3.08 -21.54
CA VAL A 66 -20.06 -3.01 -20.25
C VAL A 66 -20.53 -4.20 -19.42
N PRO A 67 -19.89 -5.38 -19.56
CA PRO A 67 -20.35 -6.63 -18.90
C PRO A 67 -20.09 -6.69 -17.39
N VAL A 68 -19.65 -5.59 -16.77
CA VAL A 68 -19.34 -5.51 -15.34
C VAL A 68 -20.07 -4.34 -14.71
N MET A 69 -20.43 -4.48 -13.44
CA MET A 69 -21.04 -3.44 -12.63
C MET A 69 -20.19 -3.12 -11.41
N ALA A 70 -20.41 -1.95 -10.81
CA ALA A 70 -19.82 -1.61 -9.51
C ALA A 70 -20.25 -2.66 -8.46
N GLY A 71 -19.25 -3.24 -7.77
CA GLY A 71 -19.42 -4.35 -6.83
C GLY A 71 -19.04 -5.73 -7.39
N ASP A 72 -18.82 -5.86 -8.69
CA ASP A 72 -18.42 -7.14 -9.30
C ASP A 72 -16.95 -7.46 -9.04
N ARG A 73 -16.65 -8.74 -8.78
CA ARG A 73 -15.28 -9.26 -8.75
C ARG A 73 -14.84 -9.67 -10.14
N VAL A 74 -13.66 -9.22 -10.54
CA VAL A 74 -13.07 -9.49 -11.86
C VAL A 74 -11.73 -10.20 -11.71
N ARG A 75 -11.40 -11.05 -12.69
CA ARG A 75 -10.07 -11.68 -12.80
C ARG A 75 -9.17 -10.86 -13.73
N ALA A 76 -7.85 -11.01 -13.58
CA ALA A 76 -6.91 -10.45 -14.54
C ALA A 76 -7.23 -10.93 -15.97
N GLY A 77 -7.28 -10.01 -16.93
CA GLY A 77 -7.63 -10.27 -18.33
C GLY A 77 -9.14 -10.39 -18.61
N GLN A 78 -10.01 -10.33 -17.60
CA GLN A 78 -11.46 -10.32 -17.82
C GLN A 78 -11.88 -9.03 -18.55
N VAL A 79 -12.81 -9.14 -19.50
CA VAL A 79 -13.33 -8.00 -20.26
C VAL A 79 -14.16 -7.11 -19.34
N LEU A 80 -13.82 -5.82 -19.31
CA LEU A 80 -14.52 -4.79 -18.55
C LEU A 80 -15.42 -3.96 -19.46
N VAL A 81 -14.91 -3.58 -20.63
CA VAL A 81 -15.63 -2.77 -21.62
C VAL A 81 -15.30 -3.29 -23.02
N GLN A 82 -16.33 -3.38 -23.85
CA GLN A 82 -16.20 -3.68 -25.26
C GLN A 82 -16.57 -2.43 -26.06
N ILE A 83 -15.59 -1.89 -26.77
CA ILE A 83 -15.73 -0.78 -27.71
C ILE A 83 -15.94 -1.39 -29.10
N ASP A 84 -16.71 -0.70 -29.94
CA ASP A 84 -16.88 -1.09 -31.34
C ASP A 84 -15.53 -1.09 -32.06
N ASP A 85 -15.22 -2.22 -32.69
CA ASP A 85 -13.96 -2.46 -33.39
C ASP A 85 -14.12 -2.47 -34.91
N ALA A 86 -15.26 -2.03 -35.47
CA ALA A 86 -15.56 -2.21 -36.89
C ALA A 86 -14.51 -1.53 -37.79
N ALA A 87 -14.07 -0.32 -37.43
CA ALA A 87 -13.02 0.41 -38.13
C ALA A 87 -11.67 -0.31 -38.02
N ALA A 88 -11.26 -0.69 -36.81
CA ALA A 88 -9.99 -1.40 -36.59
C ALA A 88 -9.99 -2.78 -37.26
N ALA A 89 -11.12 -3.49 -37.27
CA ALA A 89 -11.29 -4.76 -37.97
C ALA A 89 -11.21 -4.58 -39.50
N ALA A 90 -11.71 -3.45 -40.03
CA ALA A 90 -11.52 -3.11 -41.45
C ALA A 90 -10.04 -2.88 -41.78
N ASP A 91 -9.30 -2.20 -40.91
CA ASP A 91 -7.85 -2.00 -41.07
C ASP A 91 -7.08 -3.32 -41.04
N VAL A 92 -7.42 -4.24 -40.13
CA VAL A 92 -6.85 -5.59 -40.08
C VAL A 92 -7.11 -6.35 -41.39
N ARG A 93 -8.34 -6.25 -41.95
CA ARG A 93 -8.67 -6.86 -43.24
C ARG A 93 -7.86 -6.24 -44.39
N SER A 94 -7.72 -4.92 -44.41
CA SER A 94 -6.92 -4.20 -45.40
C SER A 94 -5.44 -4.60 -45.35
N ALA A 95 -4.87 -4.66 -44.15
CA ALA A 95 -3.49 -5.08 -43.95
C ALA A 95 -3.26 -6.56 -44.32
N ALA A 96 -4.23 -7.43 -44.03
CA ALA A 96 -4.18 -8.82 -44.47
C ALA A 96 -4.17 -8.94 -46.01
N ALA A 97 -4.97 -8.14 -46.71
CA ALA A 97 -4.96 -8.08 -48.18
C ALA A 97 -3.63 -7.55 -48.72
N ALA A 98 -3.06 -6.52 -48.10
CA ALA A 98 -1.75 -5.98 -48.46
C ALA A 98 -0.63 -7.03 -48.30
N ARG A 99 -0.68 -7.84 -47.24
CA ARG A 99 0.26 -8.97 -47.06
C ARG A 99 0.13 -9.99 -48.18
N VAL A 100 -1.07 -10.39 -48.55
CA VAL A 100 -1.29 -11.32 -49.67
C VAL A 100 -0.75 -10.77 -50.99
N ALA A 101 -0.94 -9.47 -51.25
CA ALA A 101 -0.37 -8.82 -52.43
C ALA A 101 1.18 -8.85 -52.41
N ALA A 102 1.79 -8.55 -51.25
CA ALA A 102 3.24 -8.58 -51.08
C ALA A 102 3.83 -9.99 -51.20
N ASP A 103 3.16 -11.01 -50.64
CA ASP A 103 3.56 -12.42 -50.77
C ASP A 103 3.56 -12.85 -52.25
N ARG A 104 2.53 -12.45 -53.01
CA ARG A 104 2.45 -12.72 -54.46
C ARG A 104 3.54 -11.99 -55.25
N GLN A 105 3.88 -10.76 -54.86
CA GLN A 105 4.96 -10.01 -55.49
C GLN A 105 6.33 -10.66 -55.22
N TYR A 106 6.57 -11.11 -53.99
CA TYR A 106 7.78 -11.84 -53.64
C TYR A 106 7.92 -13.15 -54.41
N ALA A 107 6.84 -13.92 -54.56
CA ALA A 107 6.83 -15.14 -55.37
C ALA A 107 7.15 -14.86 -56.86
N ARG A 108 6.62 -13.75 -57.42
CA ARG A 108 6.94 -13.33 -58.80
C ARG A 108 8.41 -12.94 -58.95
N ALA A 109 8.96 -12.18 -58.01
CA ALA A 109 10.37 -11.80 -58.02
C ALA A 109 11.29 -13.02 -57.93
N GLN A 110 10.95 -14.03 -57.12
CA GLN A 110 11.71 -15.29 -57.08
C GLN A 110 11.66 -16.05 -58.40
N ALA A 111 10.48 -16.13 -59.02
CA ALA A 111 10.34 -16.75 -60.33
C ALA A 111 11.20 -16.03 -61.39
N GLU A 112 11.22 -14.70 -61.38
CA GLU A 112 12.08 -13.90 -62.25
C GLU A 112 13.59 -14.13 -61.99
N ALA A 113 14.02 -14.16 -60.72
CA ALA A 113 15.41 -14.45 -60.36
C ALA A 113 15.84 -15.85 -60.82
N SER A 114 14.99 -16.86 -60.64
CA SER A 114 15.27 -18.23 -61.13
C SER A 114 15.36 -18.30 -62.65
N ALA A 115 14.55 -17.53 -63.38
CA ALA A 115 14.62 -17.43 -64.83
C ALA A 115 15.93 -16.73 -65.28
N ALA A 116 16.31 -15.64 -64.62
CA ALA A 116 17.56 -14.92 -64.86
C ALA A 116 18.79 -15.82 -64.60
N ALA A 117 18.79 -16.58 -63.51
CA ALA A 117 19.86 -17.52 -63.17
C ALA A 117 20.00 -18.64 -64.21
N SER A 118 18.87 -19.13 -64.73
CA SER A 118 18.85 -20.13 -65.81
C SER A 118 19.44 -19.56 -67.11
N ALA A 119 19.10 -18.32 -67.45
CA ALA A 119 19.67 -17.63 -68.62
C ALA A 119 21.18 -17.37 -68.47
N ALA A 120 21.64 -16.95 -67.30
CA ALA A 120 23.07 -16.77 -67.02
C ALA A 120 23.85 -18.09 -67.08
N THR A 121 23.24 -19.20 -66.65
CA THR A 121 23.84 -20.54 -66.78
C THR A 121 24.05 -20.93 -68.24
N LEU A 122 23.05 -20.67 -69.10
CA LEU A 122 23.16 -20.91 -70.55
C LEU A 122 24.22 -20.00 -71.20
N ALA A 123 24.25 -18.72 -70.83
CA ALA A 123 25.22 -17.75 -71.34
C ALA A 123 26.66 -18.16 -70.94
N ARG A 124 26.87 -18.60 -69.69
CA ARG A 124 28.17 -19.07 -69.18
C ARG A 124 28.65 -20.31 -69.91
N ALA A 125 27.77 -21.29 -70.12
CA ALA A 125 28.10 -22.49 -70.90
C ALA A 125 28.44 -22.16 -72.36
N THR A 126 27.73 -21.20 -72.95
CA THR A 126 27.97 -20.74 -74.32
C THR A 126 29.31 -20.02 -74.45
N HIS A 127 29.60 -19.08 -73.56
CA HIS A 127 30.90 -18.41 -73.51
C HIS A 127 32.04 -19.41 -73.32
N ALA A 128 31.94 -20.35 -72.38
CA ALA A 128 32.96 -21.38 -72.16
C ALA A 128 33.22 -22.24 -73.41
N ARG A 129 32.15 -22.61 -74.14
CA ARG A 129 32.25 -23.36 -75.40
C ARG A 129 32.93 -22.54 -76.50
N ILE A 130 32.57 -21.27 -76.68
CA ILE A 130 33.18 -20.40 -77.70
C ILE A 130 34.64 -20.07 -77.36
N ALA A 131 34.95 -19.80 -76.09
CA ALA A 131 36.32 -19.58 -75.63
C ALA A 131 37.23 -20.80 -75.91
N ALA A 132 36.72 -22.02 -75.68
CA ALA A 132 37.44 -23.25 -76.00
C ALA A 132 37.67 -23.45 -77.51
N LEU A 133 36.71 -23.05 -78.35
CA LEU A 133 36.83 -23.07 -79.82
C LEU A 133 37.82 -22.00 -80.31
N ALA A 134 37.77 -20.79 -79.75
CA ALA A 134 38.69 -19.70 -80.07
C ALA A 134 40.14 -20.05 -79.72
N ALA A 135 40.38 -20.73 -78.59
CA ALA A 135 41.71 -21.23 -78.21
C ALA A 135 42.30 -22.22 -79.23
N ARG A 136 41.43 -22.93 -79.97
CA ARG A 136 41.79 -23.82 -81.09
C ARG A 136 41.79 -23.12 -82.45
N ARG A 137 41.63 -21.79 -82.47
CA ARG A 137 41.48 -20.95 -83.67
C ARG A 137 40.30 -21.35 -84.57
N SER A 138 39.25 -21.94 -83.97
CA SER A 138 38.03 -22.40 -84.67
C SER A 138 36.82 -21.47 -84.48
N ALA A 139 36.98 -20.35 -83.77
CA ALA A 139 35.98 -19.30 -83.62
C ALA A 139 36.61 -17.92 -83.87
N THR A 140 35.80 -16.95 -84.30
CA THR A 140 36.23 -15.57 -84.59
C THR A 140 36.29 -14.72 -83.31
N ALA A 141 37.08 -13.64 -83.34
CA ALA A 141 37.13 -12.68 -82.23
C ALA A 141 35.74 -12.07 -81.93
N GLN A 142 34.98 -11.76 -82.98
CA GLN A 142 33.62 -11.23 -82.87
C GLN A 142 32.66 -12.21 -82.14
N GLU A 143 32.77 -13.52 -82.37
CA GLU A 143 31.95 -14.52 -81.67
C GLU A 143 32.31 -14.62 -80.19
N LEU A 144 33.60 -14.52 -79.84
CA LEU A 144 34.05 -14.51 -78.45
C LEU A 144 33.55 -13.26 -77.71
N ASP A 145 33.75 -12.08 -78.30
CA ASP A 145 33.31 -10.81 -77.72
C ASP A 145 31.78 -10.77 -77.55
N ALA A 146 31.03 -11.28 -78.52
CA ALA A 146 29.58 -11.40 -78.42
C ALA A 146 29.13 -12.37 -77.30
N ALA A 147 29.83 -13.49 -77.12
CA ALA A 147 29.52 -14.44 -76.06
C ALA A 147 29.87 -13.90 -74.67
N LEU A 148 30.96 -13.14 -74.54
CA LEU A 148 31.33 -12.45 -73.30
C LEU A 148 30.30 -11.37 -72.95
N ALA A 149 29.94 -10.50 -73.89
CA ALA A 149 28.93 -9.48 -73.68
C ALA A 149 27.55 -10.07 -73.30
N ALA A 150 27.18 -11.22 -73.89
CA ALA A 150 25.97 -11.94 -73.53
C ALA A 150 26.01 -12.53 -72.11
N LEU A 151 27.18 -13.01 -71.66
CA LEU A 151 27.38 -13.47 -70.28
C LEU A 151 27.27 -12.29 -69.31
N ASP A 152 27.99 -11.20 -69.55
CA ASP A 152 27.97 -10.01 -68.70
C ASP A 152 26.55 -9.44 -68.56
N ALA A 153 25.80 -9.38 -69.66
CA ALA A 153 24.39 -8.96 -69.65
C ALA A 153 23.50 -9.90 -68.83
N ALA A 154 23.71 -11.22 -68.92
CA ALA A 154 22.94 -12.19 -68.17
C ALA A 154 23.27 -12.17 -66.67
N GLU A 155 24.55 -11.97 -66.30
CA GLU A 155 24.97 -11.81 -64.90
C GLU A 155 24.44 -10.50 -64.30
N ALA A 156 24.44 -9.41 -65.07
CA ALA A 156 23.79 -8.16 -64.67
C ALA A 156 22.28 -8.34 -64.45
N GLN A 157 21.62 -9.14 -65.29
CA GLN A 157 20.19 -9.45 -65.12
C GLN A 157 19.91 -10.28 -63.86
N VAL A 158 20.80 -11.21 -63.50
CA VAL A 158 20.71 -11.94 -62.23
C VAL A 158 20.83 -10.97 -61.05
N ALA A 159 21.84 -10.10 -61.05
CA ALA A 159 22.02 -9.12 -59.99
C ALA A 159 20.81 -8.18 -59.85
N ALA A 160 20.20 -7.76 -60.96
CA ALA A 160 18.98 -6.96 -60.96
C ALA A 160 17.77 -7.73 -60.39
N ALA A 161 17.62 -9.01 -60.75
CA ALA A 161 16.53 -9.85 -60.26
C ALA A 161 16.68 -10.18 -58.76
N ASP A 162 17.90 -10.44 -58.29
CA ASP A 162 18.20 -10.65 -56.87
C ASP A 162 17.90 -9.39 -56.04
N ALA A 163 18.24 -8.20 -56.56
CA ALA A 163 17.85 -6.93 -55.95
C ALA A 163 16.31 -6.77 -55.93
N GLY A 164 15.61 -7.24 -56.97
CA GLY A 164 14.16 -7.30 -57.02
C GLY A 164 13.55 -8.20 -55.95
N VAL A 165 14.13 -9.39 -55.71
CA VAL A 165 13.74 -10.30 -54.63
C VAL A 165 13.92 -9.64 -53.27
N ALA A 166 15.07 -9.01 -53.02
CA ALA A 166 15.33 -8.31 -51.78
C ALA A 166 14.34 -7.16 -51.53
N ALA A 167 14.02 -6.38 -52.56
CA ALA A 167 13.02 -5.31 -52.47
C ALA A 167 11.60 -5.84 -52.20
N ALA A 168 11.22 -6.97 -52.81
CA ALA A 168 9.94 -7.61 -52.58
C ALA A 168 9.83 -8.22 -51.17
N ASP A 169 10.91 -8.80 -50.63
CA ASP A 169 10.94 -9.30 -49.26
C ASP A 169 10.84 -8.15 -48.23
N ALA A 170 11.51 -7.02 -48.48
CA ALA A 170 11.35 -5.82 -47.67
C ALA A 170 9.90 -5.28 -47.71
N ALA A 171 9.24 -5.33 -48.87
CA ALA A 171 7.82 -4.97 -48.97
C ALA A 171 6.91 -5.92 -48.20
N ARG A 172 7.18 -7.23 -48.26
CA ARG A 172 6.49 -8.26 -47.48
C ARG A 172 6.65 -8.04 -45.98
N THR A 173 7.87 -7.77 -45.51
CA THR A 173 8.16 -7.49 -44.10
C THR A 173 7.39 -6.25 -43.62
N ARG A 174 7.35 -5.18 -44.41
CA ARG A 174 6.53 -3.99 -44.10
C ARG A 174 5.05 -4.31 -44.01
N ALA A 175 4.52 -5.14 -44.91
CA ALA A 175 3.12 -5.54 -44.87
C ALA A 175 2.77 -6.39 -43.64
N VAL A 176 3.68 -7.28 -43.22
CA VAL A 176 3.54 -8.05 -41.97
C VAL A 176 3.49 -7.10 -40.76
N ALA A 177 4.46 -6.20 -40.64
CA ALA A 177 4.53 -5.24 -39.54
C ALA A 177 3.30 -4.32 -39.49
N GLY A 178 2.79 -3.88 -40.65
CA GLY A 178 1.54 -3.12 -40.72
C GLY A 178 0.33 -3.92 -40.23
N GLY A 179 0.26 -5.20 -40.55
CA GLY A 179 -0.78 -6.10 -40.05
C GLY A 179 -0.73 -6.31 -38.54
N ASP A 180 0.47 -6.45 -37.97
CA ASP A 180 0.63 -6.58 -36.52
C ASP A 180 0.25 -5.29 -35.79
N GLY A 181 0.60 -4.13 -36.34
CA GLY A 181 0.15 -2.83 -35.85
C GLY A 181 -1.37 -2.70 -35.85
N ALA A 182 -2.05 -3.04 -36.94
CA ALA A 182 -3.51 -3.00 -37.05
C ALA A 182 -4.19 -3.92 -36.02
N ARG A 183 -3.64 -5.13 -35.80
CA ARG A 183 -4.17 -6.08 -34.79
C ARG A 183 -4.00 -5.56 -33.36
N ALA A 184 -2.86 -4.93 -33.06
CA ALA A 184 -2.62 -4.34 -31.74
C ALA A 184 -3.63 -3.23 -31.42
N VAL A 185 -3.95 -2.39 -32.40
CA VAL A 185 -4.99 -1.35 -32.26
C VAL A 185 -6.37 -1.97 -32.09
N ALA A 186 -6.72 -2.98 -32.89
CA ALA A 186 -7.99 -3.69 -32.75
C ALA A 186 -8.16 -4.35 -31.37
N ALA A 187 -7.07 -4.87 -30.80
CA ALA A 187 -7.09 -5.47 -29.47
C ALA A 187 -7.43 -4.46 -28.36
N TRP A 188 -7.13 -3.17 -28.54
CA TRP A 188 -7.47 -2.13 -27.56
C TRP A 188 -8.97 -1.86 -27.44
N ALA A 189 -9.78 -2.27 -28.43
CA ALA A 189 -11.23 -2.17 -28.34
C ALA A 189 -11.82 -3.08 -27.25
N ARG A 190 -11.09 -4.16 -26.88
CA ARG A 190 -11.42 -5.01 -25.74
C ARG A 190 -10.63 -4.55 -24.52
N VAL A 191 -11.27 -3.75 -23.68
CA VAL A 191 -10.67 -3.24 -22.45
C VAL A 191 -10.78 -4.31 -21.37
N THR A 192 -9.65 -4.72 -20.82
CA THR A 192 -9.56 -5.83 -19.84
C THR A 192 -9.00 -5.38 -18.50
N ALA A 193 -9.31 -6.14 -17.46
CA ALA A 193 -8.80 -5.88 -16.12
C ALA A 193 -7.28 -6.16 -16.04
N PRO A 194 -6.46 -5.20 -15.57
CA PRO A 194 -5.01 -5.39 -15.47
C PRO A 194 -4.59 -6.36 -14.36
N PHE A 195 -5.44 -6.56 -13.36
CA PHE A 195 -5.25 -7.50 -12.26
C PHE A 195 -6.63 -7.98 -11.75
N ALA A 196 -6.64 -9.00 -10.88
CA ALA A 196 -7.86 -9.47 -10.24
C ALA A 196 -8.25 -8.51 -9.11
N GLY A 197 -9.52 -8.14 -9.01
CA GLY A 197 -9.96 -7.13 -8.04
C GLY A 197 -11.46 -6.92 -8.05
N LEU A 198 -11.90 -5.86 -7.38
CA LEU A 198 -13.27 -5.40 -7.33
C LEU A 198 -13.45 -4.20 -8.26
N VAL A 199 -14.52 -4.19 -9.05
CA VAL A 199 -14.94 -3.00 -9.78
C VAL A 199 -15.61 -2.06 -8.77
N THR A 200 -14.99 -0.91 -8.52
CA THR A 200 -15.53 0.06 -7.55
C THR A 200 -16.46 1.07 -8.22
N GLU A 201 -16.19 1.38 -9.49
CA GLU A 201 -16.91 2.42 -10.22
C GLU A 201 -16.85 2.16 -11.73
N THR A 202 -17.96 2.45 -12.42
CA THR A 202 -18.06 2.41 -13.89
C THR A 202 -18.42 3.81 -14.38
N PHE A 203 -17.56 4.41 -15.20
CA PHE A 203 -17.70 5.79 -15.70
C PHE A 203 -18.39 5.87 -17.06
N VAL A 204 -18.69 4.73 -17.68
CA VAL A 204 -19.18 4.65 -19.05
C VAL A 204 -20.35 3.70 -19.14
N GLU A 205 -21.29 4.01 -20.03
CA GLU A 205 -22.47 3.21 -20.33
C GLU A 205 -22.46 2.74 -21.80
N PRO A 206 -23.13 1.63 -22.12
CA PRO A 206 -23.35 1.22 -23.50
C PRO A 206 -23.98 2.35 -24.33
N GLY A 207 -23.45 2.58 -25.52
CA GLY A 207 -23.82 3.68 -26.43
C GLY A 207 -23.01 4.96 -26.26
N ALA A 208 -22.25 5.12 -25.16
CA ALA A 208 -21.37 6.27 -24.98
C ALA A 208 -20.15 6.21 -25.90
N MET A 209 -19.64 7.38 -26.31
CA MET A 209 -18.40 7.47 -27.09
C MET A 209 -17.18 7.43 -26.16
N ALA A 210 -16.35 6.40 -26.31
CA ALA A 210 -15.04 6.34 -25.67
C ALA A 210 -14.02 7.14 -26.49
N ALA A 211 -13.09 7.80 -25.79
CA ALA A 211 -11.98 8.54 -26.40
C ALA A 211 -10.66 8.19 -25.69
N PRO A 212 -9.50 8.26 -26.37
CA PRO A 212 -8.21 8.00 -25.73
C PRO A 212 -8.03 8.85 -24.46
N GLY A 213 -7.78 8.19 -23.32
CA GLY A 213 -7.64 8.82 -22.01
C GLY A 213 -8.95 8.97 -21.21
N SER A 214 -10.13 8.70 -21.79
CA SER A 214 -11.39 8.74 -21.04
C SER A 214 -11.45 7.57 -20.05
N ALA A 215 -11.74 7.88 -18.79
CA ALA A 215 -11.96 6.86 -17.75
C ALA A 215 -13.15 5.97 -18.11
N LEU A 216 -12.99 4.65 -17.96
CA LEU A 216 -14.05 3.68 -18.27
C LEU A 216 -14.50 2.95 -17.01
N VAL A 217 -13.55 2.33 -16.29
CA VAL A 217 -13.83 1.51 -15.10
C VAL A 217 -12.71 1.68 -14.09
N ARG A 218 -13.06 1.83 -12.81
CA ARG A 218 -12.11 1.78 -11.70
C ARG A 218 -12.09 0.37 -11.12
N VAL A 219 -10.89 -0.22 -11.07
CA VAL A 219 -10.65 -1.55 -10.48
C VAL A 219 -9.70 -1.38 -9.31
N GLU A 220 -10.04 -2.00 -8.20
CA GLU A 220 -9.26 -1.96 -6.97
C GLU A 220 -8.93 -3.38 -6.49
N ASP A 221 -7.69 -3.59 -6.07
CA ASP A 221 -7.24 -4.83 -5.47
C ASP A 221 -7.67 -4.84 -4.00
N THR A 222 -8.61 -5.72 -3.69
CA THR A 222 -9.17 -5.88 -2.34
C THR A 222 -8.58 -7.09 -1.61
N ALA A 223 -7.50 -7.71 -2.12
CA ALA A 223 -6.83 -8.81 -1.45
C ALA A 223 -5.99 -8.32 -0.25
N ALA A 224 -5.45 -7.11 -0.35
CA ALA A 224 -4.71 -6.45 0.71
C ALA A 224 -5.14 -4.97 0.80
N PHE A 225 -5.33 -4.50 2.02
CA PHE A 225 -5.68 -3.11 2.31
C PHE A 225 -4.52 -2.40 3.00
N GLU A 226 -4.39 -1.12 2.68
CA GLU A 226 -3.40 -0.23 3.25
C GLU A 226 -4.08 0.98 3.88
N VAL A 227 -3.46 1.51 4.93
CA VAL A 227 -3.88 2.74 5.60
C VAL A 227 -2.77 3.76 5.46
N ASP A 228 -3.08 4.87 4.80
CA ASP A 228 -2.18 6.02 4.74
C ASP A 228 -2.49 6.95 5.90
N VAL A 229 -1.50 7.10 6.77
CA VAL A 229 -1.59 7.91 7.98
C VAL A 229 -0.63 9.07 7.85
N ARG A 230 -1.11 10.27 8.18
CA ARG A 230 -0.28 11.48 8.15
C ARG A 230 0.27 11.77 9.53
N LEU A 231 1.60 11.79 9.65
CA LEU A 231 2.33 12.14 10.87
C LEU A 231 3.06 13.45 10.68
N ASP A 232 3.13 14.27 11.74
CA ASP A 232 4.04 15.41 11.79
C ASP A 232 5.49 14.92 11.65
N GLU A 233 6.33 15.64 10.91
CA GLU A 233 7.74 15.32 10.70
C GLU A 233 8.50 15.08 12.03
N SER A 234 8.18 15.84 13.07
CA SER A 234 8.76 15.65 14.41
C SER A 234 8.45 14.28 15.03
N ARG A 235 7.39 13.61 14.59
CA ARG A 235 6.95 12.29 15.09
C ARG A 235 7.30 11.14 14.14
N ALA A 236 7.62 11.44 12.88
CA ALA A 236 7.87 10.43 11.85
C ALA A 236 9.03 9.47 12.19
N HIS A 237 10.03 9.94 12.96
CA HIS A 237 11.17 9.12 13.37
C HIS A 237 10.83 7.94 14.30
N TRP A 238 9.63 7.93 14.88
CA TRP A 238 9.12 6.83 15.70
C TRP A 238 8.50 5.70 14.86
N ALA A 239 8.14 5.96 13.60
CA ALA A 239 7.63 4.95 12.69
C ALA A 239 8.80 4.40 11.84
N ARG A 240 9.02 3.08 11.88
CA ARG A 240 10.03 2.42 11.05
C ARG A 240 9.39 1.36 10.16
N PRO A 241 9.82 1.24 8.88
CA PRO A 241 9.41 0.10 8.06
C PRO A 241 9.72 -1.22 8.76
N GLY A 242 8.73 -2.12 8.78
CA GLY A 242 8.78 -3.41 9.45
C GLY A 242 8.07 -3.47 10.80
N ASP A 243 7.82 -2.34 11.45
CA ASP A 243 7.14 -2.31 12.76
C ASP A 243 5.71 -2.85 12.66
N THR A 244 5.32 -3.66 13.65
CA THR A 244 3.94 -4.12 13.83
C THR A 244 3.17 -3.11 14.67
N VAL A 245 2.01 -2.70 14.19
CA VAL A 245 1.16 -1.67 14.79
C VAL A 245 -0.28 -2.14 14.91
N THR A 246 -1.02 -1.60 15.88
CA THR A 246 -2.45 -1.85 16.01
C THR A 246 -3.22 -0.84 15.19
N VAL A 247 -4.11 -1.30 14.32
CA VAL A 247 -5.00 -0.49 13.50
C VAL A 247 -6.44 -0.67 13.99
N LEU A 248 -7.07 0.44 14.34
CA LEU A 248 -8.45 0.52 14.78
C LEU A 248 -9.29 0.96 13.60
N VAL A 249 -10.06 0.05 13.01
CA VAL A 249 -10.95 0.36 11.88
C VAL A 249 -12.34 0.70 12.42
N ASP A 250 -12.88 1.85 12.03
CA ASP A 250 -14.23 2.25 12.40
C ASP A 250 -15.24 1.58 11.45
N ALA A 251 -15.84 0.49 11.91
CA ALA A 251 -16.79 -0.31 11.13
C ALA A 251 -18.23 -0.12 11.67
N ALA A 252 -19.24 -0.47 10.85
CA ALA A 252 -20.65 -0.27 11.19
C ALA A 252 -21.15 -0.98 12.48
N GLY A 253 -20.33 -1.84 13.09
CA GLY A 253 -20.62 -2.54 14.36
C GLY A 253 -19.73 -2.13 15.54
N GLY A 254 -18.86 -1.12 15.38
CA GLY A 254 -17.91 -0.66 16.40
C GLY A 254 -16.46 -0.60 15.90
N ILE A 255 -15.54 -0.46 16.84
CA ILE A 255 -14.09 -0.42 16.55
C ILE A 255 -13.58 -1.85 16.41
N ASP A 256 -13.08 -2.19 15.23
CA ASP A 256 -12.42 -3.47 14.96
C ASP A 256 -10.89 -3.29 15.07
N GLU A 257 -10.26 -3.99 16.02
CA GLU A 257 -8.81 -3.92 16.25
C GLU A 257 -8.09 -4.98 15.41
N ARG A 258 -7.16 -4.55 14.56
CA ARG A 258 -6.37 -5.42 13.68
C ARG A 258 -4.89 -5.14 13.78
N GLN A 259 -4.08 -6.12 13.41
CA GLN A 259 -2.65 -5.92 13.24
C GLN A 259 -2.33 -5.45 11.82
N GLY A 260 -1.39 -4.52 11.74
CA GLY A 260 -0.82 -4.06 10.49
C GLY A 260 0.69 -3.93 10.59
N ARG A 261 1.36 -3.84 9.44
CA ARG A 261 2.80 -3.63 9.35
C ARG A 261 3.08 -2.34 8.61
N ILE A 262 3.99 -1.53 9.16
CA ILE A 262 4.49 -0.35 8.46
C ILE A 262 5.32 -0.82 7.26
N THR A 263 4.88 -0.52 6.04
CA THR A 263 5.57 -0.90 4.80
C THR A 263 6.38 0.25 4.24
N GLU A 264 5.87 1.48 4.36
CA GLU A 264 6.54 2.68 3.86
C GLU A 264 6.43 3.83 4.85
N VAL A 265 7.51 4.60 4.96
CA VAL A 265 7.56 5.90 5.64
C VAL A 265 8.07 6.90 4.62
N GLY A 266 7.20 7.82 4.22
CA GLY A 266 7.50 8.83 3.20
C GLY A 266 8.70 9.69 3.58
N ARG A 267 9.57 9.96 2.60
CA ARG A 267 10.80 10.76 2.84
C ARG A 267 10.64 12.25 2.53
N ALA A 268 9.56 12.63 1.86
CA ALA A 268 9.26 14.00 1.51
C ALA A 268 8.00 14.43 2.27
N ALA A 269 8.14 15.39 3.17
CA ALA A 269 6.99 16.06 3.73
C ALA A 269 6.38 16.93 2.62
N GLY A 270 5.07 16.83 2.40
CA GLY A 270 4.40 17.70 1.44
C GLY A 270 4.67 19.15 1.79
N VAL A 271 5.11 19.96 0.80
CA VAL A 271 5.61 21.33 1.00
C VAL A 271 4.58 22.20 1.75
N ASP A 272 3.29 21.87 1.62
CA ASP A 272 2.17 22.60 2.22
C ASP A 272 1.78 22.13 3.64
N THR A 273 2.11 20.91 4.05
CA THR A 273 1.59 20.32 5.30
C THR A 273 2.66 19.89 6.29
N ARG A 274 3.94 19.79 5.88
CA ARG A 274 5.04 19.25 6.70
C ARG A 274 4.72 17.90 7.35
N ALA A 275 3.79 17.15 6.74
CA ALA A 275 3.39 15.84 7.20
C ALA A 275 4.07 14.75 6.36
N VAL A 276 4.56 13.73 7.04
CA VAL A 276 5.07 12.49 6.46
C VAL A 276 3.93 11.48 6.38
N THR A 277 3.72 10.90 5.21
CA THR A 277 2.78 9.78 5.05
C THR A 277 3.45 8.49 5.49
N VAL A 278 2.81 7.74 6.38
CA VAL A 278 3.19 6.39 6.79
C VAL A 278 2.11 5.44 6.28
N THR A 279 2.54 4.47 5.47
CA THR A 279 1.65 3.46 4.89
C THR A 279 1.75 2.19 5.70
N VAL A 280 0.59 1.68 6.11
CA VAL A 280 0.45 0.48 6.95
C VAL A 280 -0.39 -0.55 6.22
N THR A 281 0.19 -1.70 5.89
CA THR A 281 -0.55 -2.81 5.27
C THR A 281 -1.19 -3.66 6.36
N LEU A 282 -2.48 -3.96 6.20
CA LEU A 282 -3.24 -4.80 7.12
C LEU A 282 -3.00 -6.29 6.83
N GLU A 283 -2.92 -7.10 7.90
CA GLU A 283 -2.72 -8.54 7.75
C GLU A 283 -3.96 -9.28 7.22
N THR A 284 -5.17 -8.78 7.53
CA THR A 284 -6.43 -9.36 7.09
C THR A 284 -7.35 -8.32 6.43
N ALA A 285 -7.87 -8.70 5.26
CA ALA A 285 -8.72 -7.85 4.42
C ALA A 285 -10.23 -8.06 4.65
N ASP A 286 -10.62 -9.03 5.49
CA ASP A 286 -12.02 -9.45 5.61
C ASP A 286 -12.93 -8.31 6.12
N GLY A 287 -14.06 -8.13 5.43
CA GLY A 287 -15.05 -7.10 5.77
C GLY A 287 -14.62 -5.65 5.54
N LEU A 288 -13.41 -5.39 5.03
CA LEU A 288 -12.93 -4.03 4.77
C LEU A 288 -13.50 -3.46 3.47
N ARG A 289 -13.62 -2.14 3.46
CA ARG A 289 -13.98 -1.36 2.27
C ARG A 289 -13.09 -0.14 2.18
N SER A 290 -12.77 0.22 0.95
CA SER A 290 -12.03 1.44 0.65
C SER A 290 -12.84 2.66 1.09
N GLY A 291 -12.15 3.66 1.61
CA GLY A 291 -12.74 4.85 2.20
C GLY A 291 -13.14 4.70 3.68
N MET A 292 -13.04 3.51 4.29
CA MET A 292 -13.19 3.38 5.74
C MET A 292 -12.13 4.20 6.47
N PHE A 293 -12.51 4.80 7.59
CA PHE A 293 -11.57 5.52 8.45
C PHE A 293 -10.91 4.54 9.43
N ALA A 294 -9.61 4.71 9.64
CA ALA A 294 -8.89 3.98 10.68
C ALA A 294 -7.95 4.87 11.47
N ARG A 295 -7.65 4.44 12.68
CA ARG A 295 -6.64 5.03 13.55
C ARG A 295 -5.53 4.01 13.75
N VAL A 296 -4.29 4.41 13.48
CA VAL A 296 -3.12 3.57 13.73
C VAL A 296 -2.49 4.01 15.05
N ARG A 297 -2.25 3.03 15.92
CA ARG A 297 -1.50 3.17 17.16
C ARG A 297 -0.03 2.87 16.90
N LEU A 298 0.76 3.93 16.82
CA LEU A 298 2.19 3.87 16.58
C LEU A 298 2.95 3.93 17.91
N PRO A 299 4.14 3.31 18.00
CA PRO A 299 5.03 3.52 19.13
C PRO A 299 5.42 5.00 19.22
N GLY A 300 5.49 5.52 20.45
CA GLY A 300 5.88 6.89 20.75
C GLY A 300 7.01 6.94 21.79
N PRO A 301 7.50 8.13 22.13
CA PRO A 301 8.55 8.30 23.12
C PRO A 301 8.09 7.73 24.46
N ALA A 302 8.96 6.98 25.13
CA ALA A 302 8.66 6.54 26.48
C ALA A 302 8.42 7.77 27.38
N ARG A 303 7.37 7.71 28.18
CA ARG A 303 7.01 8.76 29.13
C ARG A 303 7.08 8.20 30.54
N GLU A 304 7.55 9.01 31.46
CA GLU A 304 7.52 8.64 32.88
C GLU A 304 6.10 8.80 33.42
N ALA A 305 5.60 7.73 34.04
CA ALA A 305 4.29 7.70 34.65
C ALA A 305 4.39 7.16 36.08
N ILE A 306 3.59 7.72 36.99
CA ILE A 306 3.44 7.16 38.33
C ILE A 306 2.48 5.97 38.21
N VAL A 307 2.96 4.78 38.55
CA VAL A 307 2.16 3.56 38.55
C VAL A 307 2.07 3.03 39.97
N VAL A 308 0.86 2.75 40.42
CA VAL A 308 0.61 2.18 41.74
C VAL A 308 -0.02 0.79 41.61
N PRO A 309 0.24 -0.13 42.55
CA PRO A 309 -0.44 -1.41 42.58
C PRO A 309 -1.97 -1.22 42.67
N PRO A 310 -2.78 -2.05 42.00
CA PRO A 310 -4.24 -1.97 42.11
C PRO A 310 -4.73 -2.05 43.56
N SER A 311 -4.02 -2.81 44.41
CA SER A 311 -4.30 -2.97 45.83
C SER A 311 -4.08 -1.72 46.68
N ALA A 312 -3.35 -0.71 46.19
CA ALA A 312 -3.15 0.56 46.89
C ALA A 312 -4.29 1.58 46.62
N VAL A 313 -5.14 1.31 45.63
CA VAL A 313 -6.21 2.22 45.21
C VAL A 313 -7.53 1.89 45.90
N VAL A 314 -8.05 2.84 46.67
CA VAL A 314 -9.33 2.73 47.37
C VAL A 314 -10.41 3.47 46.61
N ARG A 315 -11.44 2.73 46.18
CA ARG A 315 -12.63 3.28 45.52
C ARG A 315 -13.80 3.31 46.49
N ARG A 316 -14.38 4.48 46.72
CA ARG A 316 -15.59 4.67 47.54
C ARG A 316 -16.62 5.46 46.73
N GLY A 317 -17.61 4.75 46.19
CA GLY A 317 -18.56 5.33 45.23
C GLY A 317 -17.84 5.78 43.95
N GLN A 318 -17.98 7.06 43.60
CA GLN A 318 -17.30 7.67 42.44
C GLN A 318 -15.90 8.23 42.76
N LEU A 319 -15.50 8.25 44.03
CA LEU A 319 -14.20 8.79 44.45
C LEU A 319 -13.13 7.71 44.41
N THR A 320 -11.99 8.05 43.82
CA THR A 320 -10.77 7.22 43.81
C THR A 320 -9.68 7.90 44.62
N SER A 321 -9.12 7.17 45.57
CA SER A 321 -8.15 7.70 46.54
C SER A 321 -7.03 6.70 46.82
N VAL A 322 -5.93 7.21 47.35
CA VAL A 322 -4.85 6.42 47.94
C VAL A 322 -4.54 6.98 49.34
N PHE A 323 -3.94 6.17 50.20
CA PHE A 323 -3.43 6.66 51.48
C PHE A 323 -1.92 6.90 51.38
N VAL A 324 -1.51 8.15 51.62
CA VAL A 324 -0.09 8.55 51.67
C VAL A 324 0.33 8.63 53.13
N VAL A 325 1.49 8.07 53.46
CA VAL A 325 2.05 8.11 54.81
C VAL A 325 2.88 9.38 54.97
N GLU A 326 2.49 10.24 55.91
CA GLU A 326 3.19 11.46 56.30
C GLU A 326 3.62 11.33 57.78
N GLY A 327 4.87 10.92 58.01
CA GLY A 327 5.35 10.62 59.36
C GLY A 327 4.71 9.35 59.94
N THR A 328 3.91 9.48 61.00
CA THR A 328 3.18 8.36 61.63
C THR A 328 1.69 8.35 61.27
N THR A 329 1.25 9.20 60.33
CA THR A 329 -0.17 9.39 60.01
C THR A 329 -0.43 9.07 58.54
N ALA A 330 -1.50 8.33 58.25
CA ALA A 330 -1.97 8.08 56.89
C ALA A 330 -3.01 9.12 56.47
N ARG A 331 -2.72 9.87 55.41
CA ARG A 331 -3.64 10.86 54.83
C ARG A 331 -4.26 10.34 53.54
N MET A 332 -5.57 10.48 53.43
CA MET A 332 -6.29 10.13 52.22
C MET A 332 -6.10 11.23 51.17
N ARG A 333 -5.62 10.84 49.99
CA ARG A 333 -5.46 11.74 48.86
C ARG A 333 -6.30 11.28 47.68
N LEU A 334 -7.14 12.18 47.18
CA LEU A 334 -7.88 11.94 45.95
C LEU A 334 -6.91 11.93 44.78
N VAL A 335 -7.03 10.92 43.93
CA VAL A 335 -6.15 10.74 42.77
C VAL A 335 -6.96 10.64 41.49
N ARG A 336 -6.37 11.14 40.41
CA ARG A 336 -6.93 10.99 39.07
C ARG A 336 -6.22 9.84 38.36
N VAL A 337 -6.96 8.78 38.07
CA VAL A 337 -6.49 7.61 37.34
C VAL A 337 -6.63 7.82 35.83
N ALA A 338 -5.66 7.39 35.03
CA ALA A 338 -5.78 7.32 33.56
C ALA A 338 -6.27 5.95 33.10
N ALA A 339 -5.36 4.98 33.08
CA ALA A 339 -5.61 3.63 32.61
C ALA A 339 -5.03 2.62 33.62
N ALA A 340 -5.67 1.47 33.73
CA ALA A 340 -5.14 0.31 34.44
C ALA A 340 -4.74 -0.74 33.39
N ASP A 341 -3.57 -1.33 33.57
CA ASP A 341 -3.09 -2.44 32.74
C ASP A 341 -2.45 -3.53 33.62
N ALA A 342 -1.83 -4.52 32.97
CA ALA A 342 -1.19 -5.64 33.65
C ALA A 342 -0.06 -5.23 34.62
N THR A 343 0.53 -4.04 34.46
CA THR A 343 1.65 -3.55 35.29
C THR A 343 1.19 -2.67 36.46
N GLY A 344 -0.09 -2.25 36.49
CA GLY A 344 -0.66 -1.48 37.58
C GLY A 344 -1.62 -0.38 37.13
N ILE A 345 -1.97 0.51 38.06
CA ILE A 345 -2.87 1.64 37.83
C ILE A 345 -2.04 2.91 37.67
N GLU A 346 -2.22 3.60 36.55
CA GLU A 346 -1.52 4.85 36.29
C GLU A 346 -2.23 6.04 36.95
N ILE A 347 -1.47 6.83 37.72
CA ILE A 347 -1.95 8.04 38.40
C ILE A 347 -1.43 9.28 37.65
N VAL A 348 -2.37 10.09 37.15
CA VAL A 348 -2.08 11.31 36.39
C VAL A 348 -1.92 12.53 37.31
N ALA A 349 -2.61 12.53 38.45
CA ALA A 349 -2.55 13.62 39.41
C ALA A 349 -2.87 13.13 40.82
N GLY A 350 -2.26 13.80 41.81
CA GLY A 350 -2.51 13.56 43.24
C GLY A 350 -1.41 12.79 43.96
N LEU A 351 -0.31 12.40 43.29
CA LEU A 351 0.88 11.81 43.93
C LEU A 351 2.15 12.41 43.37
N ALA A 352 3.18 12.45 44.21
CA ALA A 352 4.55 12.81 43.84
C ALA A 352 5.48 11.61 43.96
N GLU A 353 6.59 11.64 43.22
CA GLU A 353 7.63 10.63 43.30
C GLU A 353 8.29 10.62 44.69
N GLY A 354 8.57 9.42 45.21
CA GLY A 354 9.18 9.22 46.52
C GLY A 354 8.19 9.22 47.69
N GLU A 355 6.92 9.55 47.48
CA GLU A 355 5.89 9.40 48.52
C GLU A 355 5.69 7.93 48.89
N GLN A 356 5.38 7.64 50.15
CA GLN A 356 5.03 6.28 50.59
C GLN A 356 3.52 6.11 50.59
N ILE A 357 3.02 5.14 49.82
CA ILE A 357 1.59 4.81 49.77
C ILE A 357 1.32 3.52 50.52
N VAL A 358 0.15 3.43 51.15
CA VAL A 358 -0.31 2.19 51.80
C VAL A 358 -0.82 1.22 50.74
N VAL A 359 -0.27 0.00 50.75
CA VAL A 359 -0.72 -1.12 49.93
C VAL A 359 -1.73 -1.94 50.74
N SER A 360 -2.87 -2.29 50.13
CA SER A 360 -3.95 -3.05 50.77
C SER A 360 -4.43 -2.42 52.10
N PRO A 361 -4.88 -1.14 52.10
CA PRO A 361 -5.30 -0.47 53.34
C PRO A 361 -6.48 -1.19 54.00
N ALA A 362 -6.41 -1.35 55.32
CA ALA A 362 -7.51 -1.94 56.09
C ALA A 362 -8.79 -1.11 55.92
N ALA A 363 -9.96 -1.76 55.87
CA ALA A 363 -11.24 -1.08 55.71
C ALA A 363 -11.54 -0.05 56.83
N THR A 364 -10.92 -0.23 57.99
CA THR A 364 -11.02 0.65 59.16
C THR A 364 -10.12 1.89 59.08
N LEU A 365 -9.17 1.96 58.14
CA LEU A 365 -8.27 3.10 57.99
C LEU A 365 -9.05 4.33 57.52
N ARG A 366 -8.93 5.42 58.29
CA ARG A 366 -9.55 6.72 58.03
C ARG A 366 -8.48 7.77 57.75
N ASP A 367 -8.90 8.86 57.12
CA ASP A 367 -8.03 10.01 56.91
C ASP A 367 -7.54 10.58 58.26
N GLY A 368 -6.24 10.81 58.36
CA GLY A 368 -5.60 11.27 59.60
C GLY A 368 -5.38 10.16 60.65
N GLY A 369 -5.59 8.88 60.30
CA GLY A 369 -5.37 7.77 61.23
C GLY A 369 -3.88 7.48 61.45
N ASP A 370 -3.52 7.15 62.70
CA ASP A 370 -2.16 6.76 63.04
C ASP A 370 -1.83 5.35 62.52
N VAL A 371 -0.65 5.24 61.91
CA VAL A 371 -0.16 4.02 61.27
C VAL A 371 1.25 3.70 61.73
N HIS A 372 1.57 2.40 61.79
CA HIS A 372 2.93 1.92 61.96
C HIS A 372 3.29 1.03 60.78
N VAL A 373 4.43 1.30 60.15
CA VAL A 373 4.91 0.51 59.00
C VAL A 373 5.28 -0.88 59.49
N SER A 374 4.64 -1.93 58.95
CA SER A 374 5.04 -3.31 59.22
C SER A 374 6.28 -3.64 58.38
N ALA A 375 7.36 -4.10 59.01
CA ALA A 375 8.63 -4.42 58.36
C ALA A 375 8.61 -5.74 57.57
N GLN A 376 7.49 -6.09 56.93
CA GLN A 376 7.48 -7.20 55.97
C GLN A 376 7.93 -6.67 54.62
N GLU A 377 9.14 -7.06 54.23
CA GLU A 377 9.74 -6.83 52.92
C GLU A 377 8.72 -7.03 51.79
N ALA A 378 8.58 -6.00 50.95
CA ALA A 378 8.00 -6.14 49.63
C ALA A 378 8.99 -6.95 48.77
N THR A 379 8.90 -8.28 48.83
CA THR A 379 9.59 -9.14 47.87
C THR A 379 9.01 -8.85 46.48
N GLY A 380 9.76 -8.09 45.69
CA GLY A 380 9.54 -7.99 44.27
C GLY A 380 9.77 -9.36 43.63
N GLU A 381 8.69 -10.04 43.29
CA GLU A 381 8.74 -11.17 42.38
C GLU A 381 8.35 -10.68 40.98
N ALA A 382 9.38 -10.42 40.18
CA ALA A 382 9.23 -10.27 38.74
C ALA A 382 8.77 -11.62 38.15
N PRO A 383 7.76 -11.65 37.26
CA PRO A 383 7.37 -12.89 36.61
C PRO A 383 8.47 -13.28 35.61
N ILE A 384 9.23 -14.32 35.96
CA ILE A 384 10.10 -15.01 35.01
C ILE A 384 9.18 -15.79 34.07
N VAL A 385 8.96 -15.26 32.86
CA VAL A 385 8.36 -16.02 31.77
C VAL A 385 9.31 -17.17 31.44
N ARG A 386 8.96 -18.39 31.87
CA ARG A 386 9.54 -19.61 31.31
C ARG A 386 9.07 -19.71 29.86
N GLY A 387 10.00 -19.56 28.93
CA GLY A 387 9.81 -19.99 27.55
C GLY A 387 9.52 -21.49 27.54
N ASP A 388 8.34 -21.85 27.05
CA ASP A 388 8.03 -23.22 26.70
C ASP A 388 8.68 -23.52 25.34
N ARG A 389 9.43 -24.62 25.32
CA ARG A 389 9.94 -25.23 24.10
C ARG A 389 8.92 -26.29 23.71
N SER A 390 8.24 -26.10 22.59
CA SER A 390 7.71 -27.17 21.73
C SER A 390 7.59 -26.66 20.31
#